data_AF-A0A4Y7ZQ52-F1
#
_entry.id   AF-A0A4Y7ZQ52-F1
#
_cell.length_a   1.000
_cell.length_b   1.000
_cell.length_c   1.000
_cell.angle_alpha   90.00
_cell.angle_beta   90.00
_cell.angle_gamma   90.00
#
_symmetry.space_group_name_H-M   'P 1'
#
loop_
_entity.id
_entity.type
_entity.pdbx_description
1 polymer ?
#
loop_
_entity_poly.entity_id
_entity_poly.type
_entity_poly.pdbx_seq_one_letter_code
_entity_poly.pdbx_strand_id
1 'polypeptide(L)'
;MNKTKIALLITGGCFFSANLFASSVDFRHEYKHETKQQASRIKMGTSFENNFAVSLELKFKSADNTDFMKDLVNNGSELGLGYKWKINDEWALQPGMPIEFGQSSTTYKPQLRLIYKPAMIDGFSVSGRYRLDIKPTQTKPSVNNKYRDRYTVNFGYNIQNVVLGLELNYYKAHSDTYVLYDNKNTNYENNFTAGYKMGSWKPWIELGDVSVSSKSADRELRSRVGLSYSF
;
A
#
# COMPACT_ATOMS: atom_id res chain seq x y z
N MET A 1 2.55 -9.65 -52.86
CA MET A 1 2.07 -9.75 -51.46
C MET A 1 3.29 -9.84 -50.54
N ASN A 2 3.75 -8.71 -50.03
CA ASN A 2 4.91 -8.65 -49.13
C ASN A 2 4.49 -9.06 -47.73
N LYS A 3 5.14 -10.11 -47.20
CA LYS A 3 5.01 -10.56 -45.82
C LYS A 3 5.88 -9.65 -44.94
N THR A 4 5.26 -8.68 -44.27
CA THR A 4 5.93 -7.88 -43.24
C THR A 4 6.17 -8.75 -42.02
N LYS A 5 7.41 -9.21 -41.82
CA LYS A 5 7.85 -9.79 -40.54
C LYS A 5 8.05 -8.63 -39.56
N ILE A 6 7.14 -8.47 -38.60
CA ILE A 6 7.36 -7.59 -37.46
C ILE A 6 8.36 -8.29 -36.54
N ALA A 7 9.61 -7.86 -36.61
CA ALA A 7 10.64 -8.25 -35.66
C ALA A 7 10.40 -7.51 -34.35
N LEU A 8 10.28 -8.30 -33.28
CA LEU A 8 10.18 -7.87 -31.90
C LEU A 8 11.51 -7.20 -31.49
N LEU A 9 11.53 -5.87 -31.32
CA LEU A 9 12.62 -5.17 -30.65
C LEU A 9 12.28 -5.02 -29.17
N ILE A 10 12.62 -6.03 -28.37
CA ILE A 10 12.80 -5.85 -26.92
C ILE A 10 14.23 -5.34 -26.75
N THR A 11 14.38 -4.02 -26.77
CA THR A 11 15.64 -3.33 -26.45
C THR A 11 15.40 -2.44 -25.25
N GLY A 12 16.21 -2.64 -24.21
CA GLY A 12 16.35 -1.68 -23.13
C GLY A 12 16.58 -2.35 -21.79
N GLY A 13 17.73 -3.02 -21.64
CA GLY A 13 18.18 -3.56 -20.36
C GLY A 13 18.09 -2.49 -19.27
N CYS A 14 17.53 -2.87 -18.13
CA CYS A 14 17.65 -2.11 -16.91
C CYS A 14 19.12 -2.15 -16.48
N PHE A 15 19.92 -1.22 -16.99
CA PHE A 15 21.20 -0.86 -16.38
C PHE A 15 20.87 -0.17 -15.05
N PHE A 16 20.63 -0.95 -14.01
CA PHE A 16 20.73 -0.44 -12.65
C PHE A 16 22.22 -0.21 -12.39
N SER A 17 22.68 1.02 -12.62
CA SER A 17 23.92 1.49 -12.04
C SER A 17 23.84 1.25 -10.54
N ALA A 18 24.86 0.56 -10.00
CA ALA A 18 24.99 0.18 -8.59
C ALA A 18 25.18 1.40 -7.69
N ASN A 19 24.17 2.27 -7.64
CA ASN A 19 24.08 3.31 -6.64
C ASN A 19 23.55 2.68 -5.34
N LEU A 20 24.09 3.12 -4.21
CA LEU A 20 23.76 2.74 -2.83
C LEU A 20 22.33 3.16 -2.39
N PHE A 21 21.36 3.15 -3.30
CA PHE A 21 19.98 3.47 -2.97
C PHE A 21 19.28 2.24 -2.39
N ALA A 22 18.53 2.43 -1.31
CA ALA A 22 17.69 1.39 -0.72
C ALA A 22 16.50 1.09 -1.65
N SER A 23 16.77 0.32 -2.70
CA SER A 23 15.81 -0.05 -3.72
C SER A 23 15.20 -1.41 -3.39
N SER A 24 13.93 -1.59 -3.71
CA SER A 24 13.22 -2.84 -3.45
C SER A 24 12.12 -3.10 -4.46
N VAL A 25 11.78 -4.37 -4.62
CA VAL A 25 10.56 -4.84 -5.26
C VAL A 25 9.80 -5.76 -4.29
N ASP A 26 8.48 -5.59 -4.22
CA ASP A 26 7.59 -6.37 -3.37
C ASP A 26 6.42 -6.89 -4.20
N PHE A 27 6.28 -8.21 -4.26
CA PHE A 27 5.06 -8.85 -4.73
C PHE A 27 4.18 -9.22 -3.54
N ARG A 28 2.87 -9.05 -3.69
CA ARG A 28 1.88 -9.49 -2.71
C ARG A 28 0.65 -10.04 -3.39
N HIS A 29 0.14 -11.17 -2.90
CA HIS A 29 -1.19 -11.70 -3.20
C HIS A 29 -2.10 -11.59 -1.97
N GLU A 30 -3.39 -11.35 -2.17
CA GLU A 30 -4.42 -11.09 -1.17
C GLU A 30 -5.67 -11.92 -1.46
N TYR A 31 -6.20 -12.58 -0.42
CA TYR A 31 -7.49 -13.28 -0.42
C TYR A 31 -8.36 -12.76 0.71
N LYS A 32 -9.63 -12.48 0.42
CA LYS A 32 -10.65 -12.13 1.39
C LYS A 32 -11.66 -13.26 1.52
N HIS A 33 -11.88 -13.74 2.75
CA HIS A 33 -12.51 -15.05 2.96
C HIS A 33 -14.03 -15.06 2.80
N GLU A 34 -14.73 -13.97 3.08
CA GLU A 34 -16.20 -13.90 2.92
C GLU A 34 -16.57 -13.48 1.50
N THR A 35 -15.94 -12.40 1.01
CA THR A 35 -16.20 -11.88 -0.34
C THR A 35 -15.57 -12.74 -1.45
N LYS A 36 -14.63 -13.62 -1.10
CA LYS A 36 -13.81 -14.44 -2.02
C LYS A 36 -12.99 -13.60 -3.00
N GLN A 37 -12.83 -12.32 -2.72
CA GLN A 37 -12.12 -11.40 -3.61
C GLN A 37 -10.62 -11.68 -3.56
N GLN A 38 -9.99 -11.73 -4.73
CA GLN A 38 -8.56 -11.89 -4.89
C GLN A 38 -7.92 -10.67 -5.56
N ALA A 39 -6.77 -10.25 -5.04
CA ALA A 39 -6.01 -9.13 -5.60
C ALA A 39 -4.52 -9.38 -5.44
N SER A 40 -3.71 -8.81 -6.33
CA SER A 40 -2.27 -8.77 -6.14
C SER A 40 -1.70 -7.40 -6.49
N ARG A 41 -0.48 -7.17 -6.04
CA ARG A 41 0.28 -5.98 -6.39
C ARG A 41 1.75 -6.31 -6.63
N ILE A 42 2.37 -5.46 -7.43
CA ILE A 42 3.82 -5.32 -7.52
C ILE A 42 4.14 -3.89 -7.12
N LYS A 43 5.01 -3.72 -6.13
CA LYS A 43 5.48 -2.41 -5.69
C LYS A 43 6.99 -2.34 -5.82
N MET A 44 7.47 -1.30 -6.49
CA MET A 44 8.88 -0.96 -6.57
C MET A 44 9.10 0.36 -5.84
N GLY A 45 10.23 0.52 -5.17
CA GLY A 45 10.54 1.78 -4.52
C GLY A 45 12.02 1.94 -4.24
N THR A 46 12.43 3.19 -4.14
CA THR A 46 13.81 3.58 -3.82
C THR A 46 13.81 4.77 -2.88
N SER A 47 14.82 4.83 -2.02
CA SER A 47 15.11 6.00 -1.19
C SER A 47 16.50 6.52 -1.55
N PHE A 48 16.56 7.80 -1.88
CA PHE A 48 17.79 8.50 -2.26
C PHE A 48 18.55 8.96 -1.01
N GLU A 49 19.83 9.28 -1.17
CA GLU A 49 20.70 9.75 -0.07
C GLU A 49 20.19 11.04 0.59
N ASN A 50 19.51 11.90 -0.17
CA ASN A 50 18.88 13.12 0.35
C ASN A 50 17.59 12.86 1.15
N ASN A 51 17.26 11.60 1.45
CA ASN A 51 16.06 11.12 2.15
C ASN A 51 14.73 11.30 1.39
N PHE A 52 14.77 11.70 0.11
CA PHE A 52 13.62 11.62 -0.76
C PHE A 52 13.36 10.17 -1.15
N ALA A 53 12.09 9.78 -1.23
CA ALA A 53 11.68 8.43 -1.58
C ALA A 53 10.60 8.45 -2.67
N VAL A 54 10.75 7.56 -3.64
CA VAL A 54 9.80 7.37 -4.74
C VAL A 54 9.41 5.89 -4.79
N SER A 55 8.13 5.62 -5.03
CA SER A 55 7.65 4.26 -5.28
C SER A 55 6.60 4.22 -6.37
N LEU A 56 6.55 3.12 -7.11
CA LEU A 56 5.50 2.78 -8.06
C LEU A 56 4.82 1.49 -7.61
N GLU A 57 3.50 1.46 -7.59
CA GLU A 57 2.71 0.28 -7.29
C GLU A 57 1.74 0.00 -8.44
N LEU A 58 1.73 -1.23 -8.93
CA LEU A 58 0.76 -1.74 -9.90
C LEU A 58 -0.15 -2.73 -9.18
N LYS A 59 -1.47 -2.59 -9.37
CA LYS A 59 -2.47 -3.42 -8.71
C LYS A 59 -3.32 -4.14 -9.74
N PHE A 60 -3.61 -5.40 -9.50
CA PHE A 60 -4.51 -6.19 -10.33
C PHE A 60 -5.39 -7.07 -9.45
N LYS A 61 -6.54 -7.46 -9.98
CA LYS A 61 -7.50 -8.32 -9.30
C LYS A 61 -8.18 -9.23 -10.31
N SER A 62 -8.85 -10.26 -9.82
CA SER A 62 -9.72 -11.07 -10.65
C SER A 62 -10.94 -10.28 -11.11
N ALA A 63 -11.42 -10.53 -12.34
CA ALA A 63 -12.67 -9.95 -12.83
C ALA A 63 -13.87 -10.48 -12.05
N ASP A 64 -13.83 -11.77 -11.69
CA ASP A 64 -14.81 -12.43 -10.84
C ASP A 64 -14.17 -12.97 -9.54
N ASN A 65 -15.01 -13.39 -8.59
CA ASN A 65 -14.54 -13.94 -7.30
C ASN A 65 -14.47 -15.49 -7.33
N THR A 66 -14.41 -16.09 -8.52
CA THR A 66 -14.46 -17.56 -8.69
C THR A 66 -13.12 -18.13 -9.13
N ASP A 67 -12.38 -17.45 -10.01
CA ASP A 67 -11.05 -17.88 -10.46
C ASP A 67 -10.13 -16.67 -10.62
N PHE A 68 -8.99 -16.67 -9.91
CA PHE A 68 -8.10 -15.50 -9.91
C PHE A 68 -7.32 -15.31 -11.21
N MET A 69 -6.89 -16.42 -11.81
CA MET A 69 -6.04 -16.36 -13.00
C MET A 69 -6.87 -16.20 -14.27
N LYS A 70 -8.17 -16.44 -14.18
CA LYS A 70 -9.14 -16.19 -15.24
C LYS A 70 -9.53 -14.71 -15.22
N ASP A 71 -9.15 -13.98 -16.26
CA ASP A 71 -9.52 -12.59 -16.48
C ASP A 71 -8.99 -11.60 -15.41
N LEU A 72 -7.66 -11.52 -15.33
CA LEU A 72 -6.96 -10.48 -14.57
C LEU A 72 -7.29 -9.07 -15.09
N VAL A 73 -7.83 -8.21 -14.22
CA VAL A 73 -8.15 -6.82 -14.54
C VAL A 73 -7.28 -5.86 -13.75
N ASN A 74 -6.94 -4.74 -14.40
CA ASN A 74 -6.22 -3.63 -13.78
C ASN A 74 -7.05 -3.06 -12.61
N ASN A 75 -6.45 -2.97 -11.42
CA ASN A 75 -7.05 -2.44 -10.20
C ASN A 75 -6.43 -1.11 -9.75
N GLY A 76 -5.71 -0.44 -10.64
CA GLY A 76 -5.10 0.86 -10.47
C GLY A 76 -3.57 0.81 -10.33
N SER A 77 -2.96 1.99 -10.36
CA SER A 77 -1.54 2.21 -10.06
C SER A 77 -1.37 3.33 -9.04
N GLU A 78 -0.25 3.36 -8.32
CA GLU A 78 0.03 4.41 -7.34
C GLU A 78 1.48 4.89 -7.47
N LEU A 79 1.66 6.20 -7.63
CA LEU A 79 2.94 6.89 -7.47
C LEU A 79 3.04 7.36 -6.03
N GLY A 80 4.04 6.87 -5.29
CA GLY A 80 4.34 7.30 -3.93
C GLY A 80 5.50 8.28 -3.90
N LEU A 81 5.29 9.44 -3.28
CA LEU A 81 6.34 10.42 -2.99
C LEU A 81 6.46 10.58 -1.47
N GLY A 82 7.68 10.71 -0.96
CA GLY A 82 7.92 10.94 0.46
C GLY A 82 9.27 11.56 0.74
N TYR A 83 9.41 12.20 1.91
CA TYR A 83 10.68 12.73 2.38
C TYR A 83 10.83 12.41 3.86
N LYS A 84 11.94 11.79 4.26
CA LYS A 84 12.18 11.45 5.66
C LYS A 84 13.09 12.49 6.32
N TRP A 85 12.50 13.33 7.16
CA TRP A 85 13.23 14.26 8.00
C TRP A 85 13.58 13.59 9.33
N LYS A 86 14.86 13.26 9.54
CA LYS A 86 15.35 12.81 10.84
C LYS A 86 15.42 14.02 11.78
N ILE A 87 14.68 13.95 12.90
CA ILE A 87 14.71 14.98 13.94
C ILE A 87 15.90 14.71 14.87
N ASN A 88 16.03 13.44 15.28
CA ASN A 88 17.18 12.91 16.02
C ASN A 88 17.28 11.39 15.76
N ASP A 89 18.06 10.67 16.57
CA ASP A 89 18.28 9.23 16.40
C ASP A 89 17.03 8.38 16.65
N GLU A 90 16.10 8.86 17.49
CA GLU A 90 14.88 8.14 17.83
C GLU A 90 13.67 8.62 17.04
N TRP A 91 13.63 9.89 16.65
CA TRP A 91 12.46 10.54 16.04
C TRP A 91 12.68 10.94 14.59
N ALA A 92 11.70 10.64 13.75
CA ALA A 92 11.66 11.13 12.38
C ALA A 92 10.25 11.56 11.98
N LEU A 93 10.17 12.59 11.16
CA LEU A 93 8.95 13.03 10.50
C LEU A 93 9.02 12.68 9.02
N GLN A 94 7.91 12.21 8.46
CA GLN A 94 7.84 11.81 7.06
C GLN A 94 6.56 12.36 6.40
N PRO A 95 6.61 13.57 5.81
CA PRO A 95 5.61 13.99 4.84
C PRO A 95 5.65 13.09 3.60
N GLY A 96 4.49 12.91 2.98
CA GLY A 96 4.39 12.21 1.70
C GLY A 96 3.08 12.47 0.97
N MET A 97 3.06 12.09 -0.30
CA MET A 97 1.93 12.27 -1.21
C MET A 97 1.85 11.09 -2.18
N PRO A 98 1.19 9.99 -1.80
CA PRO A 98 0.77 9.01 -2.78
C PRO A 98 -0.34 9.56 -3.68
N ILE A 99 -0.26 9.23 -4.97
CA ILE A 99 -1.21 9.59 -6.00
C ILE A 99 -1.65 8.28 -6.65
N GLU A 100 -2.90 7.89 -6.45
CA GLU A 100 -3.47 6.66 -7.00
C GLU A 100 -4.27 6.97 -8.27
N PHE A 101 -3.91 6.33 -9.37
CA PHE A 101 -4.63 6.34 -10.63
C PHE A 101 -5.55 5.11 -10.68
N GLY A 102 -6.82 5.32 -10.34
CA GLY A 102 -7.86 4.31 -10.51
C GLY A 102 -8.49 4.37 -11.91
N GLN A 103 -9.37 3.42 -12.21
CA GLN A 103 -10.04 3.36 -13.52
C GLN A 103 -10.89 4.61 -13.84
N SER A 104 -11.50 5.24 -12.82
CA SER A 104 -12.47 6.33 -13.00
C SER A 104 -12.10 7.63 -12.30
N SER A 105 -10.99 7.65 -11.56
CA SER A 105 -10.61 8.80 -10.74
C SER A 105 -9.16 8.69 -10.28
N THR A 106 -8.52 9.84 -10.16
CA THR A 106 -7.26 9.99 -9.43
C THR A 106 -7.56 10.30 -7.96
N THR A 107 -6.83 9.70 -7.02
CA THR A 107 -6.94 10.01 -5.59
C THR A 107 -5.62 10.55 -5.07
N TYR A 108 -5.62 11.77 -4.53
CA TYR A 108 -4.47 12.38 -3.89
C TYR A 108 -4.49 12.06 -2.39
N LYS A 109 -3.34 11.73 -1.80
CA LYS A 109 -3.28 11.22 -0.43
C LYS A 109 -2.21 11.94 0.41
N PRO A 110 -2.25 13.27 0.58
CA PRO A 110 -1.31 13.96 1.46
C PRO A 110 -1.31 13.30 2.84
N GLN A 111 -0.13 13.01 3.35
CA GLN A 111 0.05 12.33 4.62
C GLN A 111 1.26 12.85 5.37
N LEU A 112 1.18 12.75 6.70
CA LEU A 112 2.27 13.02 7.61
C LEU A 112 2.39 11.85 8.57
N ARG A 113 3.60 11.29 8.67
CA ARG A 113 3.92 10.20 9.61
C ARG A 113 4.97 10.66 10.60
N LEU A 114 4.71 10.47 11.89
CA LEU A 114 5.70 10.57 12.96
C LEU A 114 6.17 9.17 13.32
N ILE A 115 7.49 8.98 13.36
CA ILE A 115 8.14 7.70 13.63
C ILE A 115 8.98 7.85 14.88
N TYR A 116 8.82 6.92 15.81
CA TYR A 116 9.63 6.79 17.02
C TYR A 116 10.28 5.41 17.07
N LYS A 117 11.58 5.39 17.34
CA LYS A 117 12.41 4.20 17.52
C LYS A 117 13.16 4.36 18.84
N PRO A 118 12.62 3.86 19.96
CA PRO A 118 13.25 4.04 21.26
C PRO A 118 14.63 3.39 21.29
N ALA A 119 15.66 4.14 21.70
CA ALA A 119 17.01 3.61 21.83
C ALA A 119 17.11 2.48 22.89
N MET A 120 16.21 2.49 23.88
CA MET A 120 16.18 1.50 24.96
C MET A 120 15.60 0.14 24.54
N ILE A 121 14.92 0.04 23.40
CA ILE A 121 14.29 -1.21 22.94
C ILE A 121 14.72 -1.46 21.50
N ASP A 122 15.85 -2.14 21.34
CA ASP A 122 16.41 -2.45 20.02
C ASP A 122 15.39 -3.19 19.15
N GLY A 123 15.36 -2.86 17.86
CA GLY A 123 14.45 -3.43 16.87
C GLY A 123 13.00 -2.93 16.96
N PHE A 124 12.58 -2.26 18.03
CA PHE A 124 11.21 -1.75 18.19
C PHE A 124 10.99 -0.41 17.50
N SER A 125 9.77 -0.19 17.02
CA SER A 125 9.35 1.08 16.44
C SER A 125 7.84 1.27 16.61
N VAL A 126 7.43 2.51 16.81
CA VAL A 126 6.03 2.93 16.72
C VAL A 126 5.92 4.10 15.75
N SER A 127 4.84 4.16 14.98
CA SER A 127 4.57 5.33 14.16
C SER A 127 3.10 5.66 14.11
N GLY A 128 2.78 6.95 14.16
CA GLY A 128 1.46 7.49 13.89
C GLY A 128 1.44 8.17 12.54
N ARG A 129 0.37 7.98 11.76
CA ARG A 129 0.18 8.67 10.49
C ARG A 129 -1.23 9.22 10.37
N TYR A 130 -1.33 10.48 10.00
CA TYR A 130 -2.54 11.05 9.42
C TYR A 130 -2.41 11.11 7.89
N ARG A 131 -3.49 10.78 7.20
CA ARG A 131 -3.60 10.86 5.73
C ARG A 131 -4.99 11.32 5.36
N LEU A 132 -5.08 12.27 4.44
CA LEU A 132 -6.35 12.70 3.84
C LEU A 132 -6.46 12.11 2.43
N ASP A 133 -7.42 11.21 2.21
CA ASP A 133 -7.73 10.69 0.88
C ASP A 133 -8.68 11.66 0.17
N ILE A 134 -8.20 12.34 -0.88
CA ILE A 134 -8.94 13.29 -1.70
C ILE A 134 -9.25 12.65 -3.04
N LYS A 135 -10.52 12.36 -3.30
CA LYS A 135 -10.99 11.79 -4.57
C LYS A 135 -11.89 12.80 -5.28
N PRO A 136 -11.37 13.54 -6.28
CA PRO A 136 -12.18 14.45 -7.08
C PRO A 136 -13.23 13.69 -7.87
N THR A 137 -14.45 14.23 -7.92
CA THR A 137 -15.52 13.66 -8.74
C THR A 137 -15.50 14.36 -10.11
N GLN A 138 -15.05 13.67 -11.16
CA GLN A 138 -14.87 14.28 -12.48
C GLN A 138 -16.15 14.37 -13.33
N THR A 139 -17.28 13.82 -12.88
CA THR A 139 -18.41 13.54 -13.78
C THR A 139 -19.64 14.45 -13.65
N LYS A 140 -19.80 15.25 -12.58
CA LYS A 140 -20.95 16.18 -12.45
C LYS A 140 -20.60 17.42 -11.59
N PRO A 141 -20.96 18.65 -12.02
CA PRO A 141 -20.75 19.90 -11.24
C PRO A 141 -21.41 19.91 -9.85
N SER A 142 -22.41 19.04 -9.64
CA SER A 142 -23.20 18.95 -8.41
C SER A 142 -22.72 17.89 -7.42
N VAL A 143 -21.62 17.17 -7.71
CA VAL A 143 -21.09 16.13 -6.81
C VAL A 143 -19.78 16.59 -6.20
N ASN A 144 -19.82 16.89 -4.90
CA ASN A 144 -18.65 17.30 -4.13
C ASN A 144 -17.55 16.23 -4.16
N ASN A 145 -16.30 16.69 -4.01
CA ASN A 145 -15.14 15.82 -3.81
C ASN A 145 -15.38 14.89 -2.61
N LYS A 146 -14.91 13.64 -2.73
CA LYS A 146 -14.96 12.71 -1.59
C LYS A 146 -13.68 12.85 -0.79
N TYR A 147 -13.85 13.18 0.48
CA TYR A 147 -12.78 13.29 1.46
C TYR A 147 -12.92 12.19 2.51
N ARG A 148 -11.79 11.57 2.87
CA ARG A 148 -11.71 10.59 3.94
C ARG A 148 -10.42 10.74 4.72
N ASP A 149 -10.55 10.99 6.00
CA ASP A 149 -9.46 10.94 6.96
C ASP A 149 -9.09 9.49 7.24
N ARG A 150 -7.79 9.22 7.31
CA ARG A 150 -7.24 7.96 7.76
C ARG A 150 -6.18 8.21 8.81
N TYR A 151 -6.39 7.63 9.97
CA TYR A 151 -5.43 7.56 11.06
C TYR A 151 -4.86 6.15 11.11
N THR A 152 -3.53 6.03 11.08
CA THR A 152 -2.84 4.75 11.18
C THR A 152 -1.87 4.78 12.35
N VAL A 153 -1.92 3.74 13.20
CA VAL A 153 -0.86 3.45 14.17
C VAL A 153 -0.19 2.16 13.75
N ASN A 154 1.14 2.18 13.65
CA ASN A 154 1.94 0.99 13.39
C ASN A 154 2.84 0.71 14.59
N PHE A 155 2.92 -0.55 14.98
CA PHE A 155 3.97 -1.09 15.85
C PHE A 155 4.81 -2.05 15.01
N GLY A 156 6.13 -1.99 15.14
CA GLY A 156 7.04 -2.88 14.45
C GLY A 156 8.12 -3.39 15.40
N TYR A 157 8.49 -4.65 15.25
CA TYR A 157 9.55 -5.26 16.04
C TYR A 157 10.40 -6.18 15.18
N ASN A 158 11.71 -5.91 15.12
CA ASN A 158 12.68 -6.76 14.46
C ASN A 158 13.41 -7.58 15.52
N ILE A 159 13.33 -8.91 15.43
CA ILE A 159 14.04 -9.84 16.30
C ILE A 159 14.88 -10.74 15.41
N GLN A 160 16.20 -10.52 15.38
CA GLN A 160 17.09 -11.20 14.44
C GLN A 160 16.57 -11.05 13.00
N ASN A 161 16.25 -12.18 12.36
CA ASN A 161 15.73 -12.25 10.99
C ASN A 161 14.20 -12.09 10.93
N VAL A 162 13.49 -12.17 12.06
CA VAL A 162 12.04 -12.06 12.12
C VAL A 162 11.62 -10.59 12.20
N VAL A 163 10.62 -10.22 11.39
CA VAL A 163 10.01 -8.89 11.37
C VAL A 163 8.53 -9.04 11.69
N LEU A 164 8.10 -8.43 12.79
CA LEU A 164 6.71 -8.39 13.21
C LEU A 164 6.14 -6.99 13.03
N GLY A 165 4.87 -6.91 12.64
CA GLY A 165 4.15 -5.66 12.47
C GLY A 165 2.70 -5.77 12.94
N LEU A 166 2.21 -4.71 13.57
CA LEU A 166 0.80 -4.49 13.85
C LEU A 166 0.40 -3.14 13.26
N GLU A 167 -0.63 -3.11 12.43
CA GLU A 167 -1.20 -1.90 11.83
C GLU A 167 -2.67 -1.75 12.23
N LEU A 168 -2.99 -0.65 12.90
CA LEU A 168 -4.35 -0.27 13.27
C LEU A 168 -4.75 0.95 12.44
N ASN A 169 -5.87 0.86 11.73
CA ASN A 169 -6.40 1.96 10.92
C ASN A 169 -7.78 2.36 11.40
N TYR A 170 -8.02 3.66 11.45
CA TYR A 170 -9.33 4.25 11.60
C TYR A 170 -9.61 5.20 10.43
N TYR A 171 -10.83 5.14 9.91
CA TYR A 171 -11.28 5.92 8.77
C TYR A 171 -12.50 6.75 9.14
N LYS A 172 -12.56 8.01 8.69
CA LYS A 172 -13.73 8.88 8.79
C LYS A 172 -13.93 9.62 7.48
N ALA A 173 -15.08 9.47 6.84
CA ALA A 173 -15.45 10.28 5.69
C ALA A 173 -16.12 11.58 6.15
N HIS A 174 -15.85 12.67 5.43
CA HIS A 174 -16.36 14.01 5.76
C HIS A 174 -17.85 14.17 5.48
N SER A 175 -18.43 13.31 4.65
CA SER A 175 -19.87 13.30 4.34
C SER A 175 -20.50 12.01 4.82
N ASP A 176 -21.68 12.10 5.42
CA ASP A 176 -22.48 10.94 5.84
C ASP A 176 -22.96 10.10 4.64
N THR A 177 -23.07 10.72 3.45
CA THR A 177 -23.39 10.00 2.20
C THR A 177 -22.22 9.17 1.69
N TYR A 178 -20.99 9.42 2.16
CA TYR A 178 -19.84 8.60 1.85
C TYR A 178 -19.70 7.49 2.90
N VAL A 179 -20.52 6.45 2.70
CA VAL A 179 -20.59 5.29 3.59
C VAL A 179 -19.35 4.40 3.46
N LEU A 180 -18.77 4.02 4.59
CA LEU A 180 -17.55 3.23 4.70
C LEU A 180 -17.76 1.83 5.31
N TYR A 181 -18.65 1.68 6.31
CA TYR A 181 -18.96 0.41 6.98
C TYR A 181 -20.26 0.54 7.77
N ASP A 182 -21.09 -0.51 7.80
CA ASP A 182 -22.35 -0.55 8.56
C ASP A 182 -23.23 0.70 8.36
N ASN A 183 -23.39 1.15 7.11
CA ASN A 183 -24.15 2.36 6.75
C ASN A 183 -23.65 3.66 7.42
N LYS A 184 -22.46 3.64 8.02
CA LYS A 184 -21.80 4.78 8.68
C LYS A 184 -20.63 5.29 7.84
N ASN A 185 -20.27 6.53 8.07
CA ASN A 185 -19.11 7.19 7.45
C ASN A 185 -17.78 6.89 8.18
N THR A 186 -17.73 5.84 9.00
CA THR A 186 -16.54 5.41 9.75
C THR A 186 -16.23 3.96 9.48
N ASN A 187 -14.96 3.56 9.54
CA ASN A 187 -14.53 2.17 9.45
C ASN A 187 -13.19 1.98 10.19
N TYR A 188 -12.79 0.74 10.42
CA TYR A 188 -11.47 0.37 10.94
C TYR A 188 -10.92 -0.86 10.22
N GLU A 189 -9.59 -0.99 10.20
CA GLU A 189 -8.90 -2.20 9.72
C GLU A 189 -7.70 -2.48 10.63
N ASN A 190 -7.58 -3.73 11.08
CA ASN A 190 -6.47 -4.18 11.91
C ASN A 190 -5.68 -5.23 11.13
N ASN A 191 -4.36 -5.15 11.11
CA ASN A 191 -3.52 -6.09 10.36
C ASN A 191 -2.30 -6.49 11.19
N PHE A 192 -2.01 -7.78 11.22
CA PHE A 192 -0.80 -8.35 11.79
C PHE A 192 0.06 -8.93 10.67
N THR A 193 1.34 -8.58 10.63
CA THR A 193 2.29 -9.01 9.63
C THR A 193 3.45 -9.74 10.29
N ALA A 194 3.88 -10.85 9.71
CA ALA A 194 5.11 -11.55 10.08
C ALA A 194 5.95 -11.81 8.82
N GLY A 195 7.25 -11.54 8.88
CA GLY A 195 8.18 -11.79 7.79
C GLY A 195 9.53 -12.29 8.28
N TYR A 196 10.30 -12.88 7.37
CA TYR A 196 11.61 -13.46 7.67
C TYR A 196 12.65 -12.96 6.66
N LYS A 197 13.72 -12.32 7.15
CA LYS A 197 14.84 -11.82 6.32
C LYS A 197 15.81 -12.96 6.03
N MET A 198 16.12 -13.17 4.76
CA MET A 198 17.09 -14.16 4.27
C MET A 198 17.91 -13.55 3.14
N GLY A 199 19.05 -12.94 3.49
CA GLY A 199 19.83 -12.13 2.55
C GLY A 199 18.99 -10.96 2.00
N SER A 200 18.97 -10.82 0.68
CA SER A 200 18.16 -9.81 -0.03
C SER A 200 16.66 -10.11 -0.03
N TRP A 201 16.25 -11.33 0.30
CA TRP A 201 14.85 -11.76 0.24
C TRP A 201 14.16 -11.65 1.60
N LYS A 202 12.87 -11.33 1.56
CA LYS A 202 12.00 -11.33 2.73
C LYS A 202 10.60 -11.84 2.37
N PRO A 203 10.33 -13.15 2.47
CA PRO A 203 8.96 -13.65 2.48
C PRO A 203 8.21 -13.12 3.69
N TRP A 204 6.91 -12.89 3.53
CA TRP A 204 6.05 -12.39 4.58
C TRP A 204 4.59 -12.79 4.40
N ILE A 205 3.87 -12.84 5.52
CA ILE A 205 2.43 -13.08 5.60
C ILE A 205 1.76 -11.95 6.38
N GLU A 206 0.50 -11.69 6.10
CA GLU A 206 -0.33 -10.77 6.87
C GLU A 206 -1.76 -11.27 7.01
N LEU A 207 -2.31 -11.12 8.20
CA LEU A 207 -3.70 -11.40 8.53
C LEU A 207 -4.37 -10.10 8.95
N GLY A 208 -5.50 -9.78 8.35
CA GLY A 208 -6.23 -8.56 8.62
C GLY A 208 -7.71 -8.79 8.88
N ASP A 209 -8.26 -8.05 9.82
CA ASP A 209 -9.70 -7.91 10.02
C ASP A 209 -10.18 -6.66 9.26
N VAL A 210 -11.11 -6.85 8.33
CA VAL A 210 -11.63 -5.81 7.43
C VAL A 210 -13.14 -5.91 7.27
N SER A 211 -13.80 -4.82 6.86
CA SER A 211 -15.24 -4.83 6.57
C SER A 211 -15.54 -5.58 5.28
N VAL A 212 -16.59 -6.39 5.29
CA VAL A 212 -17.12 -7.07 4.08
C VAL A 212 -17.63 -6.05 3.05
N SER A 213 -18.40 -5.07 3.51
CA SER A 213 -18.91 -4.00 2.64
C SER A 213 -19.22 -2.73 3.44
N SER A 214 -19.54 -1.65 2.73
CA SER A 214 -19.97 -0.40 3.34
C SER A 214 -21.37 -0.46 3.97
N LYS A 215 -22.20 -1.43 3.59
CA LYS A 215 -23.61 -1.51 3.98
C LYS A 215 -23.92 -2.57 5.03
N SER A 216 -22.96 -3.45 5.33
CA SER A 216 -23.10 -4.51 6.34
C SER A 216 -22.23 -4.21 7.56
N ALA A 217 -22.67 -4.73 8.71
CA ALA A 217 -21.87 -4.83 9.92
C ALA A 217 -20.86 -6.00 9.89
N ASP A 218 -20.92 -6.86 8.87
CA ASP A 218 -20.05 -8.02 8.77
C ASP A 218 -18.58 -7.66 8.55
N ARG A 219 -17.72 -8.49 9.16
CA ARG A 219 -16.26 -8.43 9.07
C ARG A 219 -15.76 -9.71 8.44
N GLU A 220 -14.62 -9.62 7.75
CA GLU A 220 -13.97 -10.76 7.14
C GLU A 220 -12.47 -10.78 7.41
N LEU A 221 -11.92 -11.99 7.44
CA LEU A 221 -10.49 -12.20 7.39
C LEU A 221 -9.98 -11.84 5.99
N ARG A 222 -8.88 -11.10 5.96
CA ARG A 222 -8.05 -10.86 4.78
C ARG A 222 -6.69 -11.49 5.02
N SER A 223 -6.34 -12.48 4.21
CA SER A 223 -5.01 -13.10 4.22
C SER A 223 -4.17 -12.55 3.08
N ARG A 224 -2.91 -12.27 3.36
CA ARG A 224 -1.92 -11.81 2.38
C ARG A 224 -0.65 -12.62 2.51
N VAL A 225 -0.04 -12.91 1.37
CA VAL A 225 1.30 -13.47 1.28
C VAL A 225 2.12 -12.61 0.33
N GLY A 226 3.39 -12.45 0.60
CA GLY A 226 4.26 -11.63 -0.23
C GLY A 226 5.73 -12.00 -0.13
N LEU A 227 6.48 -11.45 -1.08
CA LEU A 227 7.91 -11.62 -1.19
C LEU A 227 8.53 -10.28 -1.58
N SER A 228 9.38 -9.76 -0.70
CA SER A 228 10.18 -8.57 -0.99
C SER A 228 11.60 -8.97 -1.36
N TYR A 229 12.20 -8.27 -2.33
CA TYR A 229 13.62 -8.29 -2.65
C TYR A 229 14.21 -6.89 -2.44
N SER A 230 15.36 -6.82 -1.79
CA SER A 230 16.14 -5.58 -1.62
C SER A 230 17.42 -5.68 -2.43
N PHE A 231 17.69 -4.68 -3.26
CA PHE A 231 18.88 -4.62 -4.13
C PHE A 231 20.13 -4.26 -3.34
#